data_AF-A0A939KZX8-F1
#
_entry.id   AF-A0A939KZX8-F1
#
_cell.length_a   1.000
_cell.length_b   1.000
_cell.length_c   1.000
_cell.angle_alpha   90.00
_cell.angle_beta   90.00
_cell.angle_gamma   90.00
#
_symmetry.space_group_name_H-M   'P 1'
#
loop_
_entity.id
_entity.type
_entity.pdbx_description
1 polymer ?
#
loop_
_entity_poly.entity_id
_entity_poly.type
_entity_poly.pdbx_seq_one_letter_code
_entity_poly.pdbx_strand_id
1 'polypeptide(L)'
;MMHVEQGWLDGTDSGRYVVCPERAVEGWTYDRVEELMEEYIGEYATAFPVDGHGDVLVLAGEPLPIGWLAEERVFVRPVHCECSDEVRPLVREALRSGVWADGPTVELPAGRYLLTDAAYDGEDIRERGEYLSVELPPGRYLVQSLVDDSPEAPFHLERLLPAR
;
A
#
# COMPACT_ATOMS: atom_id res chain seq x y z
N MET A 1 -16.96 14.33 -8.31
CA MET A 1 -16.26 13.06 -8.04
C MET A 1 -14.83 13.29 -8.46
N MET A 2 -13.96 13.64 -7.51
CA MET A 2 -12.54 13.87 -7.79
C MET A 2 -11.90 12.51 -8.03
N HIS A 3 -11.61 12.19 -9.28
CA HIS A 3 -10.66 11.13 -9.61
C HIS A 3 -9.29 11.66 -9.22
N VAL A 4 -8.72 11.11 -8.16
CA VAL A 4 -7.38 11.43 -7.72
C VAL A 4 -6.47 10.45 -8.44
N GLU A 5 -6.02 10.81 -9.66
CA GLU A 5 -5.03 10.02 -10.41
C GLU A 5 -3.70 9.89 -9.66
N GLN A 6 -3.47 10.77 -8.67
CA GLN A 6 -2.34 10.82 -7.74
C GLN A 6 -2.79 11.52 -6.45
N GLY A 7 -2.58 10.89 -5.29
CA GLY A 7 -3.05 11.43 -4.02
C GLY A 7 -2.43 10.75 -2.81
N TRP A 8 -2.84 11.24 -1.65
CA TRP A 8 -2.43 10.79 -0.34
C TRP A 8 -3.67 10.41 0.46
N LEU A 9 -3.59 9.31 1.22
CA LEU A 9 -4.50 9.07 2.33
C LEU A 9 -3.86 9.71 3.56
N ASP A 10 -4.57 10.61 4.23
CA ASP A 10 -4.04 11.48 5.28
C ASP A 10 -3.79 10.79 6.63
N GLY A 11 -3.88 9.46 6.67
CA GLY A 11 -3.66 8.67 7.87
C GLY A 11 -4.41 7.36 7.82
N THR A 12 -4.38 6.65 8.95
CA THR A 12 -5.03 5.36 9.10
C THR A 12 -5.61 5.22 10.51
N ASP A 13 -6.83 4.69 10.59
CA ASP A 13 -7.54 4.36 11.82
C ASP A 13 -7.08 3.01 12.40
N SER A 14 -6.64 2.08 11.54
CA SER A 14 -6.11 0.76 11.95
C SER A 14 -4.60 0.72 12.15
N GLY A 15 -3.88 1.75 11.70
CA GLY A 15 -2.42 1.70 11.54
C GLY A 15 -1.96 0.88 10.34
N ARG A 16 -2.87 0.47 9.46
CA ARG A 16 -2.60 -0.44 8.35
C ARG A 16 -3.38 -0.05 7.10
N TYR A 17 -2.73 -0.21 5.96
CA TYR A 17 -3.37 -0.09 4.67
C TYR A 17 -3.47 -1.43 3.99
N VAL A 18 -4.48 -1.58 3.15
CA VAL A 18 -4.66 -2.77 2.33
C VAL A 18 -4.79 -2.39 0.87
N VAL A 19 -4.17 -3.19 0.02
CA VAL A 19 -4.34 -3.17 -1.43
C VAL A 19 -5.26 -4.33 -1.80
N CYS A 20 -6.52 -4.03 -2.10
CA CYS A 20 -7.54 -5.02 -2.44
C CYS A 20 -8.02 -4.85 -3.89
N PRO A 21 -8.45 -5.91 -4.59
CA PRO A 21 -8.99 -5.77 -5.94
C PRO A 21 -10.24 -4.89 -5.94
N GLU A 22 -10.31 -3.92 -6.85
CA GLU A 22 -11.46 -3.00 -6.96
C GLU A 22 -12.78 -3.75 -7.13
N ARG A 23 -12.78 -4.82 -7.93
CA ARG A 23 -13.96 -5.67 -8.17
C ARG A 23 -14.45 -6.44 -6.94
N ALA A 24 -13.60 -6.60 -5.92
CA ALA A 24 -13.90 -7.37 -4.73
C ALA A 24 -14.24 -6.48 -3.52
N VAL A 25 -14.03 -5.17 -3.61
CA VAL A 25 -14.20 -4.24 -2.48
C VAL A 25 -15.59 -4.31 -1.85
N GLU A 26 -16.66 -4.64 -2.58
CA GLU A 26 -18.01 -4.79 -2.00
C GLU A 26 -18.12 -5.87 -0.94
N GLY A 27 -17.31 -6.94 -1.07
CA GLY A 27 -17.29 -8.05 -0.11
C GLY A 27 -16.24 -7.88 0.99
N TRP A 28 -15.55 -6.74 1.02
CA TRP A 28 -14.49 -6.45 1.98
C TRP A 28 -15.07 -6.14 3.36
N THR A 29 -14.54 -6.78 4.39
CA THR A 29 -14.93 -6.58 5.78
C THR A 29 -13.70 -6.65 6.67
N TYR A 30 -13.51 -5.70 7.58
CA TYR A 30 -12.33 -5.66 8.46
C TYR A 30 -12.18 -6.94 9.29
N ASP A 31 -13.28 -7.44 9.89
CA ASP A 31 -13.28 -8.66 10.70
C ASP A 31 -12.68 -9.87 9.97
N ARG A 32 -12.89 -9.95 8.64
CA ARG A 32 -12.38 -11.07 7.81
C ARG A 32 -10.85 -11.05 7.68
N VAL A 33 -10.24 -9.88 7.84
CA VAL A 33 -8.81 -9.70 7.68
C VAL A 33 -8.09 -9.43 8.99
N GLU A 34 -8.78 -9.02 10.05
CA GLU A 34 -8.19 -8.80 11.37
C GLU A 34 -7.47 -10.05 11.90
N GLU A 35 -8.14 -11.20 11.91
CA GLU A 35 -7.56 -12.46 12.39
C GLU A 35 -6.31 -12.87 11.56
N LEU A 36 -6.37 -12.68 10.24
CA LEU A 36 -5.24 -12.96 9.33
C LEU A 36 -4.11 -11.94 9.54
N MET A 37 -4.44 -10.68 9.78
CA MET A 37 -3.44 -9.66 10.07
C MET A 37 -2.70 -9.99 11.35
N GLU A 38 -3.38 -10.46 12.41
CA GLU A 38 -2.74 -10.87 13.66
C GLU A 38 -1.82 -12.09 13.51
N GLU A 39 -2.21 -13.07 12.69
CA GLU A 39 -1.42 -14.28 12.47
C GLU A 39 -0.14 -14.03 11.66
N TYR A 40 -0.22 -13.15 10.66
CA TYR A 40 0.83 -13.00 9.65
C TYR A 40 1.68 -11.72 9.80
N ILE A 41 1.62 -10.99 10.92
CA ILE A 41 2.29 -9.67 11.09
C ILE A 41 3.78 -9.72 10.69
N GLY A 42 4.06 -9.31 9.46
CA GLY A 42 5.35 -8.79 9.03
C GLY A 42 5.49 -7.34 9.46
N GLU A 43 6.73 -6.85 9.56
CA GLU A 43 7.02 -5.53 10.11
C GLU A 43 6.49 -4.37 9.23
N TYR A 44 6.53 -4.53 7.90
CA TYR A 44 6.19 -3.45 6.96
C TYR A 44 5.24 -3.87 5.84
N ALA A 45 5.39 -5.09 5.32
CA ALA A 45 4.54 -5.61 4.25
C ALA A 45 4.25 -7.10 4.48
N THR A 46 2.98 -7.46 4.32
CA THR A 46 2.51 -8.85 4.43
C THR A 46 1.57 -9.15 3.27
N ALA A 47 1.64 -10.35 2.71
CA ALA A 47 0.68 -10.82 1.71
C ALA A 47 0.07 -12.15 2.14
N PHE A 48 -1.24 -12.27 2.01
CA PHE A 48 -1.98 -13.49 2.31
C PHE A 48 -3.24 -13.59 1.45
N PRO A 49 -3.73 -14.81 1.17
CA PRO A 49 -4.98 -15.02 0.45
C PRO A 49 -6.18 -14.66 1.34
N VAL A 50 -7.16 -13.98 0.76
CA VAL A 50 -8.47 -13.72 1.36
C VAL A 50 -9.56 -14.29 0.47
N ASP A 51 -10.46 -15.07 1.06
CA ASP A 51 -11.57 -15.71 0.35
C ASP A 51 -12.41 -14.69 -0.42
N GLY A 52 -12.63 -14.97 -1.71
CA GLY A 52 -13.35 -14.07 -2.63
C GLY A 52 -12.54 -12.87 -3.14
N HIS A 53 -11.36 -12.60 -2.59
CA HIS A 53 -10.51 -11.45 -2.93
C HIS A 53 -9.18 -11.87 -3.57
N GLY A 54 -8.75 -13.12 -3.38
CA GLY A 54 -7.42 -13.56 -3.81
C GLY A 54 -6.35 -13.02 -2.87
N ASP A 55 -5.10 -12.91 -3.32
CA ASP A 55 -4.06 -12.34 -2.48
C ASP A 55 -4.30 -10.84 -2.26
N VAL A 56 -4.15 -10.43 -1.01
CA VAL A 56 -4.13 -9.03 -0.60
C VAL A 56 -2.77 -8.67 -0.06
N LEU A 57 -2.36 -7.42 -0.29
CA LEU A 57 -1.15 -6.85 0.28
C LEU A 57 -1.54 -5.89 1.40
N VAL A 58 -1.05 -6.15 2.60
CA VAL A 58 -1.18 -5.27 3.76
C VAL A 58 0.14 -4.54 3.95
N LEU A 59 0.04 -3.22 4.06
CA LEU A 59 1.15 -2.31 4.36
C LEU A 59 0.99 -1.80 5.79
N ALA A 60 2.03 -1.98 6.60
CA ALA A 60 2.02 -1.71 8.03
C ALA A 60 3.24 -0.86 8.43
N GLY A 61 3.50 -0.80 9.73
CA GLY A 61 4.56 0.01 10.34
C GLY A 61 3.93 1.16 11.11
N GLU A 62 4.48 2.37 10.95
CA GLU A 62 3.93 3.55 11.58
C GLU A 62 2.63 4.02 10.89
N PRO A 63 1.64 4.54 11.65
CA PRO A 63 0.35 5.01 11.15
C PRO A 63 0.49 6.37 10.45
N LEU A 64 1.28 6.38 9.37
CA LEU A 64 1.62 7.56 8.58
C LEU A 64 0.70 7.67 7.37
N PRO A 65 0.47 8.90 6.85
CA PRO A 65 -0.14 9.08 5.55
C PRO A 65 0.55 8.25 4.47
N ILE A 66 -0.20 7.79 3.47
CA ILE A 66 0.33 6.95 2.39
C ILE A 66 -0.05 7.48 1.01
N GLY A 67 0.91 7.43 0.09
CA GLY A 67 0.74 7.78 -1.31
C GLY A 67 1.12 6.63 -2.23
N TRP A 68 0.61 6.68 -3.47
CA TRP A 68 0.97 5.76 -4.55
C TRP A 68 1.64 6.51 -5.71
N LEU A 69 2.89 6.17 -6.00
CA LEU A 69 3.64 6.69 -7.15
C LEU A 69 3.60 5.65 -8.28
N ALA A 70 2.63 5.80 -9.17
CA ALA A 70 2.34 4.80 -10.22
C ALA A 70 3.50 4.57 -11.22
N GLU A 71 4.24 5.62 -11.58
CA GLU A 71 5.40 5.51 -12.50
C GLU A 71 6.49 4.64 -11.90
N GLU A 72 6.81 4.85 -10.63
CA GLU A 72 7.82 4.13 -9.88
C GLU A 72 7.31 2.78 -9.32
N ARG A 73 5.98 2.59 -9.25
CA ARG A 73 5.29 1.47 -8.59
C ARG A 73 5.65 1.33 -7.12
N VAL A 74 5.58 2.45 -6.41
CA VAL A 74 6.02 2.58 -5.02
C VAL A 74 4.91 3.17 -4.16
N PHE A 75 4.67 2.55 -3.02
CA PHE A 75 3.94 3.12 -1.91
C PHE A 75 4.89 3.96 -1.07
N VAL A 76 4.45 5.14 -0.67
CA VAL A 76 5.29 6.12 0.05
C VAL A 76 4.59 6.52 1.33
N ARG A 77 5.27 6.37 2.48
CA ARG A 77 4.86 6.93 3.77
C ARG A 77 5.92 7.91 4.27
N PRO A 78 5.72 9.23 4.15
CA PRO A 78 6.63 10.24 4.67
C PRO A 78 6.50 10.33 6.19
N VAL A 79 7.63 10.37 6.90
CA VAL A 79 7.64 10.44 8.37
C VAL A 79 7.64 11.89 8.87
N HIS A 80 8.41 12.77 8.23
CA HIS A 80 8.60 14.17 8.65
C HIS A 80 8.49 15.20 7.53
N CYS A 81 8.10 14.79 6.32
CA CYS A 81 7.87 15.72 5.20
C CYS A 81 6.40 15.82 4.84
N GLU A 82 6.04 16.91 4.18
CA GLU A 82 4.66 17.13 3.73
C GLU A 82 4.25 16.13 2.66
N CYS A 83 2.98 15.71 2.70
CA CYS A 83 2.35 14.85 1.70
C CYS A 83 2.11 15.63 0.41
N SER A 84 3.15 15.79 -0.40
CA SER A 84 3.12 16.55 -1.65
C SER A 84 3.99 15.90 -2.73
N ASP A 85 3.85 16.35 -3.98
CA ASP A 85 4.69 15.87 -5.08
C ASP A 85 6.19 16.21 -4.92
N GLU A 86 6.52 17.10 -3.98
CA GLU A 86 7.91 17.49 -3.68
C GLU A 86 8.74 16.33 -3.11
N VAL A 87 8.10 15.25 -2.64
CA VAL A 87 8.80 14.04 -2.17
C VAL A 87 9.38 13.21 -3.32
N ARG A 88 8.89 13.36 -4.55
CA ARG A 88 9.28 12.50 -5.69
C ARG A 88 10.79 12.47 -5.98
N PRO A 89 11.53 13.59 -5.98
CA PRO A 89 12.98 13.55 -6.19
C PRO A 89 13.71 12.75 -5.11
N LEU A 90 13.25 12.83 -3.86
CA LEU A 90 13.82 12.11 -2.72
C LEU A 90 13.53 10.61 -2.83
N VAL A 91 12.29 10.24 -3.15
CA VAL A 91 11.92 8.84 -3.43
C VAL A 91 12.75 8.28 -4.59
N ARG A 92 12.96 9.04 -5.66
CA ARG A 92 13.82 8.63 -6.80
C ARG A 92 15.29 8.48 -6.46
N GLU A 93 15.80 9.21 -5.47
CA GLU A 93 17.13 8.98 -4.92
C GLU A 93 17.16 7.69 -4.11
N ALA A 94 16.23 7.50 -3.16
CA ALA A 94 16.11 6.28 -2.35
C ALA A 94 15.92 5.01 -3.23
N LEU A 95 15.20 5.10 -4.33
CA LEU A 95 15.06 3.99 -5.29
C LEU A 95 16.38 3.59 -5.96
N ARG A 96 17.32 4.52 -6.11
CA ARG A 96 18.63 4.29 -6.75
C ARG A 96 19.69 3.82 -5.77
N SER A 97 19.75 4.39 -4.57
CA SER A 97 20.86 4.19 -3.62
C SER A 97 20.46 3.49 -2.33
N GLY A 98 19.16 3.33 -2.09
CA GLY A 98 18.62 2.73 -0.87
C GLY A 98 18.92 1.24 -0.72
N VAL A 99 18.95 0.79 0.53
CA VAL A 99 19.08 -0.63 0.88
C VAL A 99 17.68 -1.19 1.09
N TRP A 100 17.29 -2.13 0.24
CA TRP A 100 15.95 -2.72 0.24
C TRP A 100 15.99 -4.11 0.88
N ALA A 101 15.03 -4.38 1.75
CA ALA A 101 14.78 -5.71 2.30
C ALA A 101 13.76 -6.45 1.42
N ASP A 102 14.03 -7.73 1.14
CA ASP A 102 13.05 -8.61 0.50
C ASP A 102 11.89 -8.89 1.46
N GLY A 103 10.67 -8.69 0.97
CA GLY A 103 9.43 -8.97 1.67
C GLY A 103 8.65 -10.13 1.04
N PRO A 104 7.33 -10.18 1.23
CA PRO A 104 6.50 -11.23 0.68
C PRO A 104 6.42 -11.15 -0.86
N THR A 105 6.01 -12.26 -1.47
CA THR A 105 5.51 -12.25 -2.85
C THR A 105 3.98 -12.24 -2.82
N VAL A 106 3.35 -11.52 -3.74
CA VAL A 106 1.90 -11.37 -3.85
C VAL A 106 1.42 -11.61 -5.29
N GLU A 107 0.32 -12.35 -5.46
CA GLU A 107 -0.34 -12.51 -6.76
C GLU A 107 -1.38 -11.41 -6.97
N LEU A 108 -1.16 -10.54 -7.97
CA LEU A 108 -2.05 -9.43 -8.30
C LEU A 108 -2.67 -9.59 -9.71
N PRO A 109 -3.71 -10.44 -9.90
CA PRO A 109 -4.27 -10.74 -11.21
C PRO A 109 -5.33 -9.73 -11.72
N ALA A 110 -5.82 -8.80 -10.90
CA ALA A 110 -7.03 -8.03 -11.18
C ALA A 110 -6.81 -6.82 -12.10
N GLY A 111 -5.57 -6.33 -12.22
CA GLY A 111 -5.25 -5.15 -13.04
C GLY A 111 -5.56 -3.79 -12.36
N ARG A 112 -6.64 -3.73 -11.59
CA ARG A 112 -7.04 -2.56 -10.79
C ARG A 112 -7.26 -2.93 -9.33
N TYR A 113 -6.72 -2.11 -8.46
CA TYR A 113 -6.74 -2.27 -7.01
C TYR A 113 -7.07 -0.94 -6.34
N LEU A 114 -7.56 -1.03 -5.11
CA LEU A 114 -7.76 0.10 -4.22
C LEU A 114 -6.78 -0.04 -3.06
N LEU A 115 -6.03 1.03 -2.78
CA LEU A 115 -5.33 1.21 -1.53
C LEU A 115 -6.24 1.98 -0.59
N THR A 116 -6.50 1.44 0.60
CA THR A 116 -7.43 2.01 1.59
C THR A 116 -7.02 1.60 3.00
N ASP A 117 -7.57 2.25 4.01
CA ASP A 117 -7.45 1.77 5.39
C ASP A 117 -8.00 0.35 5.53
N ALA A 118 -7.30 -0.50 6.27
CA ALA A 118 -7.76 -1.86 6.54
C ALA A 118 -9.06 -1.91 7.36
N ALA A 119 -9.30 -0.96 8.27
CA ALA A 119 -10.47 -0.91 9.17
C ALA A 119 -11.78 -0.55 8.48
N TYR A 120 -11.76 -0.13 7.21
CA TYR A 120 -12.98 0.25 6.51
C TYR A 120 -13.58 -0.94 5.78
N ASP A 121 -14.87 -1.14 5.96
CA ASP A 121 -15.65 -2.10 5.20
C ASP A 121 -15.91 -1.59 3.77
N GLY A 122 -16.28 -2.51 2.88
CA GLY A 122 -16.50 -2.22 1.46
C GLY A 122 -17.48 -1.09 1.15
N GLU A 123 -18.53 -0.94 1.96
CA GLU A 123 -19.50 0.15 1.86
C GLU A 123 -18.87 1.48 2.30
N ASP A 124 -18.23 1.51 3.47
CA ASP A 124 -17.52 2.69 4.01
C ASP A 124 -16.46 3.22 3.04
N ILE A 125 -15.64 2.34 2.46
CA ILE A 125 -14.60 2.71 1.49
C ILE A 125 -15.21 3.52 0.34
N ARG A 126 -16.36 3.08 -0.19
CA ARG A 126 -17.02 3.74 -1.31
C ARG A 126 -17.74 5.01 -0.93
N GLU A 127 -18.41 5.04 0.23
CA GLU A 127 -19.16 6.20 0.69
C GLU A 127 -18.25 7.36 1.08
N ARG A 128 -17.15 7.06 1.78
CA ARG A 128 -16.15 8.04 2.22
C ARG A 128 -15.29 8.53 1.07
N GLY A 129 -15.00 7.64 0.11
CA GLY A 129 -14.10 7.94 -0.99
C GLY A 129 -12.64 8.04 -0.57
N GLU A 130 -12.28 7.45 0.58
CA GLU A 130 -10.95 7.50 1.19
C GLU A 130 -10.08 6.32 0.69
N TYR A 131 -9.82 6.30 -0.62
CA TYR A 131 -8.97 5.30 -1.25
C TYR A 131 -8.16 5.89 -2.41
N LEU A 132 -7.04 5.24 -2.74
CA LEU A 132 -6.26 5.52 -3.94
C LEU A 132 -6.41 4.38 -4.94
N SER A 133 -6.52 4.73 -6.23
CA SER A 133 -6.50 3.73 -7.31
C SER A 133 -5.08 3.28 -7.60
N VAL A 134 -4.86 1.97 -7.59
CA VAL A 134 -3.59 1.32 -7.89
C VAL A 134 -3.78 0.47 -9.15
N GLU A 135 -3.31 0.99 -10.29
CA GLU A 135 -3.32 0.25 -11.55
C GLU A 135 -1.97 -0.42 -11.80
N LEU A 136 -1.99 -1.74 -12.01
CA LEU A 136 -0.80 -2.56 -12.23
C LEU A 136 -1.10 -3.63 -13.28
N PRO A 137 -0.14 -4.02 -14.13
CA PRO A 137 -0.31 -5.20 -14.97
C PRO A 137 -0.65 -6.43 -14.12
N PRO A 138 -1.55 -7.32 -14.55
CA PRO A 138 -1.77 -8.58 -13.87
C PRO A 138 -0.48 -9.39 -13.75
N GLY A 139 -0.16 -9.89 -12.56
CA GLY A 139 1.01 -10.74 -12.36
C GLY A 139 1.43 -10.92 -10.91
N ARG A 140 2.55 -11.61 -10.74
CA ARG A 140 3.18 -11.88 -9.46
C ARG A 140 4.22 -10.81 -9.15
N TYR A 141 4.26 -10.34 -7.90
CA TYR A 141 5.16 -9.26 -7.48
C TYR A 141 5.90 -9.60 -6.20
N LEU A 142 7.22 -9.40 -6.20
CA LEU A 142 8.01 -9.30 -4.99
C LEU A 142 7.79 -7.90 -4.39
N VAL A 143 7.37 -7.86 -3.14
CA VAL A 143 7.33 -6.62 -2.36
C VAL A 143 8.69 -6.45 -1.70
N GLN A 144 9.31 -5.29 -1.90
CA GLN A 144 10.51 -4.92 -1.14
C GLN A 144 10.22 -3.68 -0.32
N SER A 145 10.73 -3.67 0.91
CA SER A 145 10.59 -2.56 1.84
C SER A 145 11.91 -1.85 2.05
N LEU A 146 11.85 -0.53 2.19
CA LEU A 146 12.96 0.31 2.60
C LEU A 146 12.46 1.27 3.66
N VAL A 147 13.16 1.29 4.80
CA VAL A 147 12.99 2.30 5.84
C VAL A 147 14.24 3.17 5.81
N ASP A 148 14.02 4.44 5.49
CA ASP A 148 15.05 5.46 5.48
C ASP A 148 14.84 6.34 6.70
N ASP A 149 15.73 6.20 7.69
CA ASP A 149 15.75 7.04 8.89
C ASP A 149 16.63 8.29 8.70
N SER A 150 16.98 8.64 7.45
CA SER A 150 17.84 9.79 7.20
C SER A 150 17.19 11.07 7.73
N PRO A 151 17.98 11.95 8.38
CA PRO A 151 17.45 13.18 8.94
C PRO A 151 17.01 14.19 7.87
N GLU A 152 17.39 13.97 6.60
CA GLU A 152 17.05 14.86 5.49
C GLU A 152 15.63 14.60 4.99
N ALA A 153 15.23 13.33 4.89
CA ALA A 153 13.89 12.96 4.47
C ALA A 153 13.58 11.50 4.84
N PRO A 154 13.02 11.25 6.03
CA PRO A 154 12.71 9.91 6.43
C PRO A 154 11.44 9.39 5.74
N PHE A 155 11.52 8.17 5.20
CA PHE A 155 10.45 7.51 4.45
C PHE A 155 10.36 6.03 4.79
N HIS A 156 9.13 5.51 4.78
CA HIS A 156 8.91 4.09 4.57
C HIS A 156 8.40 3.90 3.14
N LEU A 157 9.08 3.03 2.39
CA LEU A 157 8.79 2.77 0.99
C LEU A 157 8.54 1.27 0.78
N GLU A 158 7.48 0.94 0.04
CA GLU A 158 7.29 -0.40 -0.51
C GLU A 158 7.21 -0.34 -2.03
N ARG A 159 8.06 -1.11 -2.70
CA ARG A 159 8.04 -1.21 -4.16
C ARG A 159 7.57 -2.56 -4.62
N LEU A 160 6.86 -2.57 -5.74
CA LEU A 160 6.38 -3.78 -6.40
C LEU A 160 7.26 -4.13 -7.60
N LEU A 161 8.05 -5.19 -7.46
CA LEU A 161 8.90 -5.71 -8.52
C LEU A 161 8.23 -6.92 -9.18
N PRO A 162 8.06 -6.95 -10.51
CA PRO A 162 7.58 -8.15 -11.19
C PRO A 162 8.45 -9.37 -10.84
N ALA A 163 7.83 -10.39 -10.27
CA ALA A 163 8.46 -11.67 -9.97
C ALA A 163 8.20 -12.65 -11.12
N ARG A 164 9.18 -13.54 -11.34
CA ARG A 164 9.04 -14.64 -12.31
C ARG A 164 8.31 -15.83 -11.70
#